data_AF-A0A1T5L141-F1
#
_entry.id   AF-A0A1T5L141-F1
#
_cell.length_a   1.000
_cell.length_b   1.000
_cell.length_c   1.000
_cell.angle_alpha   90.00
_cell.angle_beta   90.00
_cell.angle_gamma   90.00
#
_symmetry.space_group_name_H-M   'P 1'
#
loop_
_entity.id
_entity.type
_entity.pdbx_description
1 polymer ?
#
loop_
_entity_poly.entity_id
_entity_poly.type
_entity_poly.pdbx_seq_one_letter_code
_entity_poly.pdbx_strand_id
1 'polypeptide(L)'
;MSHTTRIWMALASLGAGLVHLAIGAGSPLPLAIFLIGFGVAEIVWGLLVMARAHTVLPRTVMVASLIPVALWALLLTVSIVAGSSSLASTVPLLPMAVGSLLNLYVSGSLAVARRRFDRESDAAASVSSTTWADAAAGQPQAGRYVLGLVFGALLVSGMVTPALAATNAGQYAVPHGSHGFDVTDGGHSNH
;
A
#
# COMPACT_ATOMS: atom_id res chain seq x y z
N MET A 1 13.77 8.34 -10.51
CA MET A 1 12.68 7.35 -10.29
C MET A 1 11.79 7.33 -11.53
N SER A 2 11.34 6.17 -12.00
CA SER A 2 10.48 6.12 -13.21
C SER A 2 9.07 6.66 -12.93
N HIS A 3 8.40 7.13 -13.98
CA HIS A 3 7.01 7.61 -13.88
C HIS A 3 6.05 6.52 -13.38
N THR A 4 6.23 5.28 -13.85
CA THR A 4 5.44 4.12 -13.43
C THR A 4 5.61 3.82 -11.95
N THR A 5 6.85 3.80 -11.44
CA THR A 5 7.11 3.56 -10.01
C THR A 5 6.47 4.64 -9.13
N ARG A 6 6.47 5.90 -9.57
CA ARG A 6 5.81 6.99 -8.84
C ARG A 6 4.32 6.76 -8.68
N ILE A 7 3.66 6.35 -9.75
CA ILE A 7 2.21 6.09 -9.73
C ILE A 7 1.88 4.86 -8.91
N TRP A 8 2.67 3.80 -9.01
CA TRP A 8 2.49 2.62 -8.18
C TRP A 8 2.65 2.96 -6.69
N MET A 9 3.63 3.78 -6.32
CA MET A 9 3.79 4.25 -4.94
C MET A 9 2.59 5.09 -4.49
N ALA A 10 2.06 5.97 -5.35
CA ALA A 10 0.87 6.74 -5.02
C ALA A 10 -0.36 5.85 -4.83
N LEU A 11 -0.59 4.88 -5.72
CA LEU A 11 -1.67 3.90 -5.60
C LEU A 11 -1.52 3.04 -4.33
N ALA A 12 -0.31 2.60 -4.02
CA ALA A 12 -0.03 1.84 -2.80
C ALA A 12 -0.32 2.67 -1.54
N SER A 13 0.08 3.95 -1.52
CA SER A 13 -0.21 4.87 -0.42
C SER A 13 -1.71 5.11 -0.24
N LEU A 14 -2.45 5.28 -1.34
CA LEU A 14 -3.92 5.39 -1.29
C LEU A 14 -4.55 4.11 -0.73
N GLY A 15 -4.10 2.94 -1.19
CA GLY A 15 -4.58 1.65 -0.71
C GLY A 15 -4.30 1.43 0.78
N ALA A 16 -3.08 1.74 1.23
CA ALA A 16 -2.70 1.67 2.65
C ALA A 16 -3.59 2.59 3.49
N GLY A 17 -3.80 3.82 3.03
CA GLY A 17 -4.60 4.79 3.75
C GLY A 17 -6.06 4.40 3.89
N LEU A 18 -6.66 3.84 2.83
CA LEU A 18 -8.03 3.28 2.88
C LEU A 18 -8.13 2.12 3.88
N VAL A 19 -7.16 1.22 3.88
CA VAL A 19 -7.11 0.10 4.82
C VAL A 19 -6.99 0.60 6.27
N HIS A 20 -6.10 1.54 6.56
CA HIS A 20 -5.96 2.10 7.91
C HIS A 20 -7.22 2.86 8.36
N LEU A 21 -7.87 3.63 7.48
CA LEU A 21 -9.14 4.27 7.79
C LEU A 21 -10.23 3.24 8.16
N ALA A 22 -10.35 2.17 7.39
CA ALA A 22 -11.36 1.14 7.61
C ALA A 22 -11.14 0.37 8.93
N ILE A 23 -9.88 0.08 9.27
CA ILE A 23 -9.52 -0.53 10.56
C ILE A 23 -9.79 0.47 11.69
N GLY A 24 -9.39 1.73 11.52
CA GLY A 24 -9.58 2.80 12.50
C GLY A 24 -11.04 3.03 12.86
N ALA A 25 -11.95 2.97 11.87
CA ALA A 25 -13.40 3.11 12.09
C ALA A 25 -13.99 2.05 13.03
N GLY A 26 -13.38 0.87 13.09
CA GLY A 26 -13.80 -0.24 13.96
C GLY A 26 -12.98 -0.40 15.24
N SER A 27 -12.05 0.51 15.53
CA SER A 27 -11.05 0.36 16.58
C SER A 27 -11.41 1.13 17.86
N PRO A 28 -10.86 0.74 19.04
CA PRO A 28 -10.92 1.56 20.24
C PRO A 28 -10.31 2.95 20.02
N LEU A 29 -10.81 3.98 20.73
CA LEU A 29 -10.50 5.39 20.48
C LEU A 29 -9.00 5.72 20.28
N PRO A 30 -8.06 5.25 21.12
CA PRO A 30 -6.64 5.55 20.92
C PRO A 30 -6.10 4.99 19.59
N LEU A 31 -6.49 3.76 19.25
CA LEU A 31 -6.08 3.10 18.02
C LEU A 31 -6.77 3.72 16.80
N ALA A 32 -8.04 4.12 16.95
CA ALA A 32 -8.80 4.82 15.92
C ALA A 32 -8.13 6.15 15.54
N ILE A 33 -7.78 7.00 16.53
CA ILE A 33 -7.07 8.26 16.30
C ILE A 33 -5.75 8.02 15.56
N PHE A 34 -4.98 7.04 16.01
CA PHE A 34 -3.70 6.70 15.40
C PHE A 34 -3.85 6.24 13.94
N LEU A 35 -4.69 5.24 13.68
CA LEU A 35 -4.88 4.66 12.35
C LEU A 35 -5.56 5.63 11.38
N ILE A 36 -6.54 6.40 11.85
CA ILE A 36 -7.18 7.43 11.02
C ILE A 36 -6.18 8.52 10.66
N GLY A 37 -5.38 8.98 11.63
CA GLY A 37 -4.33 9.97 11.38
C GLY A 37 -3.35 9.52 10.30
N PHE A 38 -2.87 8.27 10.39
CA PHE A 38 -2.01 7.68 9.36
C PHE A 38 -2.74 7.51 8.03
N GLY A 39 -3.98 7.01 8.04
CA GLY A 39 -4.75 6.78 6.83
C GLY A 39 -5.01 8.06 6.04
N VAL A 40 -5.36 9.15 6.73
CA VAL A 40 -5.48 10.48 6.12
C VAL A 40 -4.13 10.96 5.58
N ALA A 41 -3.05 10.84 6.35
CA ALA A 41 -1.73 11.27 5.92
C ALA A 41 -1.24 10.52 4.67
N GLU A 42 -1.48 9.21 4.60
CA GLU A 42 -1.15 8.36 3.47
C GLU A 42 -1.97 8.70 2.22
N ILE A 43 -3.27 8.99 2.37
CA ILE A 43 -4.10 9.45 1.26
C ILE A 43 -3.63 10.80 0.74
N VAL A 44 -3.44 11.78 1.64
CA VAL A 44 -2.96 13.12 1.28
C VAL A 44 -1.62 13.04 0.58
N TRP A 45 -0.68 12.23 1.08
CA TRP A 45 0.62 12.09 0.43
C TRP A 45 0.52 11.40 -0.93
N GLY A 46 -0.28 10.33 -1.06
CA GLY A 46 -0.52 9.67 -2.34
C GLY A 46 -1.07 10.63 -3.40
N LEU A 47 -2.05 11.45 -3.02
CA LEU A 47 -2.61 12.50 -3.88
C LEU A 47 -1.56 13.58 -4.23
N LEU A 48 -0.73 14.00 -3.28
CA LEU A 48 0.34 14.98 -3.53
C LEU A 48 1.39 14.44 -4.50
N VAL A 49 1.75 13.14 -4.42
CA VAL A 49 2.68 12.49 -5.34
C VAL A 49 2.10 12.38 -6.76
N MET A 50 0.77 12.25 -6.90
CA MET A 50 0.10 12.32 -8.20
C MET A 50 0.04 13.75 -8.74
N ALA A 51 -0.29 14.72 -7.88
CA ALA A 51 -0.46 16.12 -8.27
C ALA A 51 0.87 16.81 -8.63
N ARG A 52 1.99 16.35 -8.07
CA ARG A 52 3.30 16.98 -8.28
C ARG A 52 4.21 16.14 -9.17
N ALA A 53 5.01 16.82 -9.99
CA ALA A 53 6.02 16.16 -10.82
C ALA A 53 7.22 15.61 -10.03
N HIS A 54 7.28 15.82 -8.72
CA HIS A 54 8.36 15.38 -7.83
C HIS A 54 7.81 14.76 -6.53
N THR A 55 8.59 13.91 -5.88
CA THR A 55 8.23 13.29 -4.60
C THR A 55 8.40 14.28 -3.44
N VAL A 56 7.32 14.49 -2.67
CA VAL A 56 7.33 15.40 -1.51
C VAL A 56 7.82 14.65 -0.26
N LEU A 57 8.78 15.23 0.47
CA LEU A 57 9.28 14.73 1.77
C LEU A 57 9.66 13.22 1.77
N PRO A 58 10.48 12.74 0.82
CA PRO A 58 10.74 11.30 0.64
C PRO A 58 11.37 10.64 1.88
N ARG A 59 12.19 11.35 2.65
CA ARG A 59 12.81 10.82 3.88
C ARG A 59 11.79 10.66 5.00
N THR A 60 10.94 11.67 5.20
CA THR A 60 9.91 11.64 6.24
C THR A 60 8.91 10.53 5.96
N VAL A 61 8.45 10.40 4.71
CA VAL A 61 7.48 9.37 4.34
C VAL A 61 8.05 7.97 4.46
N MET A 62 9.30 7.75 4.02
CA MET A 62 9.97 6.45 4.14
C MET A 62 10.02 5.96 5.59
N VAL A 63 10.27 6.86 6.55
CA VAL A 63 10.30 6.53 7.98
C VAL A 63 8.87 6.41 8.53
N ALA A 64 8.00 7.36 8.21
CA ALA A 64 6.63 7.39 8.71
C ALA A 64 5.82 6.15 8.28
N SER A 65 5.98 5.68 7.03
CA SER A 65 5.30 4.47 6.53
C SER A 65 5.68 3.21 7.30
N LEU A 66 6.83 3.18 7.98
CA LEU A 66 7.25 2.04 8.79
C LEU A 66 6.63 2.05 10.18
N ILE A 67 6.06 3.17 10.64
CA ILE A 67 5.51 3.30 11.99
C ILE A 67 4.31 2.36 12.20
N PRO A 68 3.28 2.34 11.33
CA PRO A 68 2.17 1.38 11.48
C PRO A 68 2.63 -0.07 11.44
N VAL A 69 3.60 -0.37 10.56
CA VAL A 69 4.16 -1.72 10.38
C VAL A 69 4.89 -2.18 11.65
N ALA A 70 5.75 -1.33 12.19
CA ALA A 70 6.53 -1.63 13.40
C ALA A 70 5.64 -1.78 14.62
N LEU A 71 4.63 -0.91 14.78
CA LEU A 71 3.68 -1.00 15.90
C LEU A 71 2.83 -2.25 15.83
N TRP A 72 2.37 -2.62 14.64
CA TRP A 72 1.62 -3.88 14.45
C TRP A 72 2.48 -5.10 14.74
N ALA A 73 3.71 -5.14 14.21
CA ALA A 73 4.65 -6.23 14.48
C ALA A 73 4.99 -6.33 15.98
N LEU A 74 5.16 -5.19 16.66
CA LEU A 74 5.37 -5.13 18.10
C LEU A 74 4.16 -5.67 18.86
N LEU A 75 2.95 -5.27 18.49
CA LEU A 75 1.71 -5.74 19.11
C LEU A 75 1.53 -7.25 18.94
N LEU A 76 1.81 -7.80 17.76
CA LEU A 76 1.82 -9.26 17.52
C LEU A 76 2.86 -9.96 18.39
N THR A 77 4.09 -9.42 18.44
CA THR A 77 5.17 -10.00 19.24
C THR A 77 4.83 -10.02 20.72
N VAL A 78 4.31 -8.91 21.26
CA VAL A 78 3.86 -8.82 22.66
C VAL A 78 2.73 -9.82 22.94
N SER A 79 1.76 -9.94 22.04
CA SER A 79 0.64 -10.89 22.17
C SER A 79 1.13 -12.35 22.25
N ILE A 80 2.10 -12.72 21.40
CA ILE A 80 2.70 -14.05 21.37
C ILE A 80 3.50 -14.32 22.65
N VAL A 81 4.37 -13.39 23.04
CA VAL A 81 5.24 -13.55 24.22
C VAL A 81 4.43 -13.59 25.51
N ALA A 82 3.38 -12.78 25.62
CA ALA A 82 2.47 -12.77 26.77
C ALA A 82 1.48 -13.95 26.77
N GLY A 83 1.43 -14.76 25.72
CA GLY A 83 0.45 -15.84 25.57
C GLY A 83 -1.00 -15.36 25.55
N SER A 84 -1.25 -14.09 25.20
CA SER A 84 -2.57 -13.47 25.22
C SER A 84 -3.01 -13.07 23.82
N SER A 85 -4.00 -13.78 23.28
CA SER A 85 -4.56 -13.49 21.95
C SER A 85 -5.48 -12.26 21.94
N SER A 86 -5.91 -11.78 23.10
CA SER A 86 -6.85 -10.65 23.25
C SER A 86 -6.32 -9.34 22.67
N LEU A 87 -5.02 -9.10 22.77
CA LEU A 87 -4.37 -7.91 22.20
C LEU A 87 -4.35 -7.98 20.67
N ALA A 88 -3.96 -9.12 20.11
CA ALA A 88 -3.94 -9.34 18.66
C ALA A 88 -5.35 -9.39 18.04
N SER A 89 -6.36 -9.89 18.75
CA SER A 89 -7.74 -9.96 18.25
C SER A 89 -8.39 -8.58 18.07
N THR A 90 -7.79 -7.52 18.62
CA THR A 90 -8.30 -6.15 18.47
C THR A 90 -8.14 -5.63 17.04
N VAL A 91 -7.19 -6.17 16.27
CA VAL A 91 -6.86 -5.67 14.94
C VAL A 91 -6.93 -6.81 13.91
N PRO A 92 -7.72 -6.68 12.82
CA PRO A 92 -7.88 -7.76 11.87
C PRO A 92 -6.55 -8.04 11.12
N LEU A 93 -6.17 -9.32 11.08
CA LEU A 93 -4.85 -9.75 10.58
C LEU A 93 -4.65 -9.46 9.09
N LEU A 94 -5.61 -9.87 8.24
CA LEU A 94 -5.52 -9.71 6.79
C LEU A 94 -5.42 -8.23 6.38
N PRO A 95 -6.29 -7.32 6.87
CA PRO A 95 -6.18 -5.89 6.58
C PRO A 95 -4.83 -5.31 7.00
N MET A 96 -4.34 -5.62 8.20
CA MET A 96 -3.04 -5.11 8.66
C MET A 96 -1.87 -5.64 7.83
N ALA A 97 -1.92 -6.90 7.41
CA ALA A 97 -0.90 -7.47 6.53
C ALA A 97 -0.88 -6.75 5.16
N VAL A 98 -2.05 -6.51 4.56
CA VAL A 98 -2.16 -5.77 3.30
C VAL A 98 -1.65 -4.34 3.45
N GLY A 99 -2.09 -3.61 4.48
CA GLY A 99 -1.60 -2.26 4.77
C GLY A 99 -0.08 -2.23 4.97
N SER A 100 0.47 -3.21 5.68
CA SER A 100 1.91 -3.33 5.90
C SER A 100 2.69 -3.59 4.63
N LEU A 101 2.21 -4.47 3.75
CA LEU A 101 2.85 -4.76 2.47
C LEU A 101 2.90 -3.51 1.57
N LEU A 102 1.80 -2.74 1.53
CA LEU A 102 1.74 -1.49 0.78
C LEU A 102 2.71 -0.44 1.34
N ASN A 103 2.79 -0.30 2.66
CA ASN A 103 3.74 0.61 3.30
C ASN A 103 5.20 0.20 3.14
N LEU A 104 5.50 -1.10 3.20
CA LEU A 104 6.82 -1.63 2.89
C LEU A 104 7.20 -1.39 1.42
N TYR A 105 6.25 -1.52 0.50
CA TYR A 105 6.46 -1.19 -0.91
C TYR A 105 6.80 0.30 -1.10
N VAL A 106 6.07 1.21 -0.45
CA VAL A 106 6.35 2.66 -0.48
C VAL A 106 7.72 2.98 0.10
N SER A 107 8.02 2.48 1.31
CA SER A 107 9.30 2.70 1.98
C SER A 107 10.47 2.12 1.18
N GLY A 108 10.34 0.88 0.70
CA GLY A 108 11.34 0.20 -0.10
C GLY A 108 11.63 0.91 -1.41
N SER A 109 10.60 1.36 -2.11
CA SER A 109 10.75 2.12 -3.36
C SER A 109 11.48 3.45 -3.14
N LEU A 110 11.16 4.17 -2.06
CA LEU A 110 11.85 5.39 -1.67
C LEU A 110 13.32 5.13 -1.28
N ALA A 111 13.57 4.08 -0.51
CA ALA A 111 14.93 3.70 -0.09
C ALA A 111 15.80 3.32 -1.30
N VAL A 112 15.26 2.54 -2.24
CA VAL A 112 15.96 2.17 -3.48
C VAL A 112 16.21 3.41 -4.35
N ALA A 113 15.22 4.30 -4.50
CA ALA A 113 15.37 5.52 -5.27
C ALA A 113 16.48 6.43 -4.71
N ARG A 114 16.58 6.56 -3.39
CA ARG A 114 17.65 7.33 -2.73
C ARG A 114 19.02 6.69 -2.91
N ARG A 115 19.14 5.37 -2.68
CA ARG A 115 20.40 4.63 -2.87
C ARG A 115 20.95 4.75 -4.29
N ARG A 116 20.08 4.89 -5.31
CA ARG A 116 20.51 5.12 -6.70
C ARG A 116 21.03 6.52 -6.91
N PHE A 117 20.33 7.53 -6.40
CA PHE A 117 20.74 8.92 -6.48
C PHE A 117 22.10 9.18 -5.80
N ASP A 118 22.31 8.58 -4.62
CA ASP A 118 23.57 8.71 -3.88
C ASP A 118 24.74 8.10 -4.70
N ARG A 119 24.55 6.91 -5.29
CA ARG A 119 25.57 6.26 -6.14
C ARG A 119 25.87 7.03 -7.42
N GLU A 120 24.85 7.60 -8.06
CA GLU A 120 25.04 8.43 -9.26
C GLU A 120 25.82 9.71 -8.91
N SER A 121 25.60 10.28 -7.73
CA SER A 121 26.34 11.44 -7.24
C SER A 121 27.81 11.10 -6.96
N ASP A 122 28.09 9.95 -6.33
CA ASP A 122 29.44 9.46 -6.08
C ASP A 122 30.18 9.10 -7.40
N ALA A 123 29.46 8.50 -8.35
CA ALA A 123 29.99 8.17 -9.68
C ALA A 123 30.28 9.44 -10.50
N ALA A 124 29.40 10.45 -10.48
CA ALA A 124 29.63 11.73 -11.14
C ALA A 124 30.82 12.50 -10.52
N ALA A 125 31.02 12.38 -9.20
CA ALA A 125 32.19 12.93 -8.52
C ALA A 125 33.51 12.23 -8.93
N SER A 126 33.45 10.95 -9.29
CA SER A 126 34.62 10.17 -9.75
C SER A 126 34.85 10.22 -11.27
N VAL A 127 33.82 10.55 -12.06
CA VAL A 127 33.84 10.63 -13.54
C VAL A 127 33.66 12.09 -13.99
N SER A 128 34.55 12.99 -13.57
CA SER A 128 34.66 14.34 -14.16
C SER A 128 35.48 14.40 -15.46
N SER A 129 35.79 13.24 -16.06
CA SER A 129 36.36 13.17 -17.41
C SER A 129 35.79 11.98 -18.15
N THR A 130 35.23 12.25 -19.34
CA THR A 130 34.66 11.34 -20.35
C THR A 130 33.15 11.09 -20.32
N THR A 131 32.54 11.53 -21.43
CA THR A 131 31.39 10.94 -22.13
C THR A 131 30.04 11.64 -21.96
N TRP A 132 29.86 12.72 -22.74
CA TRP A 132 28.59 13.39 -23.03
C TRP A 132 27.82 12.76 -24.22
N ALA A 133 28.06 11.49 -24.56
CA ALA A 133 27.63 10.93 -25.85
C ALA A 133 26.46 9.91 -25.83
N ASP A 134 26.04 9.36 -24.68
CA ASP A 134 25.08 8.22 -24.69
C ASP A 134 23.68 8.50 -24.10
N ALA A 135 23.34 9.75 -23.77
CA ALA A 135 22.09 10.09 -23.07
C ALA A 135 20.85 10.28 -23.97
N ALA A 136 20.78 9.58 -25.11
CA ALA A 136 19.60 9.53 -25.98
C ALA A 136 18.86 8.19 -25.85
N ALA A 137 18.50 7.80 -24.62
CA ALA A 137 17.71 6.60 -24.37
C ALA A 137 16.21 6.88 -24.51
N GLY A 138 15.56 6.12 -25.40
CA GLY A 138 14.23 6.34 -25.98
C GLY A 138 13.08 6.65 -25.01
N GLN A 139 12.13 7.44 -25.51
CA GLN A 139 10.85 7.71 -24.86
C GLN A 139 10.15 6.39 -24.48
N PRO A 140 9.61 6.27 -23.25
CA PRO A 140 8.83 5.11 -22.87
C PRO A 140 7.61 5.00 -23.78
N GLN A 141 7.49 3.87 -24.49
CA GLN A 141 6.32 3.57 -25.32
C GLN A 141 5.06 3.69 -24.45
N ALA A 142 4.17 4.61 -24.79
CA ALA A 142 2.96 4.93 -24.02
C ALA A 142 2.15 3.68 -23.64
N GLY A 143 2.11 2.66 -24.50
CA GLY A 143 1.45 1.39 -24.22
C GLY A 143 2.02 0.63 -23.02
N ARG A 144 3.36 0.58 -22.87
CA ARG A 144 4.00 -0.09 -21.73
C ARG A 144 3.70 0.65 -20.41
N TYR A 145 3.59 1.97 -20.50
CA TYR A 145 3.21 2.80 -19.35
C TYR A 145 1.75 2.56 -18.93
N VAL A 146 0.80 2.57 -19.87
CA VAL A 146 -0.61 2.29 -19.59
C VAL A 146 -0.79 0.88 -19.04
N LEU A 147 -0.15 -0.12 -19.63
CA LEU A 147 -0.20 -1.50 -19.14
C LEU A 147 0.34 -1.60 -17.70
N GLY A 148 1.47 -0.94 -17.42
CA GLY A 148 2.02 -0.85 -16.07
C GLY A 148 1.05 -0.19 -15.09
N LEU A 149 0.35 0.88 -15.49
CA LEU A 149 -0.63 1.56 -14.66
C LEU A 149 -1.84 0.67 -14.37
N VAL A 150 -2.42 0.04 -15.39
CA VAL A 150 -3.57 -0.87 -15.25
C VAL A 150 -3.21 -2.04 -14.34
N PHE A 151 -2.04 -2.65 -14.54
CA PHE A 151 -1.59 -3.76 -13.71
C PHE A 151 -1.41 -3.35 -12.25
N GLY A 152 -0.78 -2.20 -11.99
CA GLY A 152 -0.62 -1.68 -10.63
C GLY A 152 -1.96 -1.39 -9.95
N ALA A 153 -2.91 -0.80 -10.68
CA ALA A 153 -4.24 -0.51 -10.18
C ALA A 153 -5.03 -1.79 -9.86
N LEU A 154 -4.98 -2.81 -10.74
CA LEU A 154 -5.62 -4.11 -10.51
C LEU A 154 -5.02 -4.82 -9.30
N LEU A 155 -3.70 -4.80 -9.15
CA LEU A 155 -3.02 -5.42 -8.01
C LEU A 155 -3.40 -4.76 -6.69
N VAL A 156 -3.38 -3.42 -6.63
CA VAL A 156 -3.80 -2.68 -5.43
C VAL A 156 -5.28 -2.93 -5.14
N SER A 157 -6.16 -2.82 -6.13
CA SER A 157 -7.59 -3.07 -5.97
C SER A 157 -7.89 -4.50 -5.48
N GLY A 158 -7.22 -5.50 -6.07
CA GLY A 158 -7.39 -6.91 -5.71
C GLY A 158 -6.92 -7.25 -4.30
N MET A 159 -5.99 -6.49 -3.72
CA MET A 159 -5.58 -6.63 -2.31
C MET A 159 -6.47 -5.81 -1.36
N VAL A 160 -6.77 -4.56 -1.72
CA VAL A 160 -7.49 -3.63 -0.85
C VAL A 160 -8.95 -4.03 -0.70
N THR A 161 -9.61 -4.53 -1.75
CA THR A 161 -11.02 -4.95 -1.69
C THR A 161 -11.30 -6.04 -0.65
N PRO A 162 -10.63 -7.22 -0.68
CA PRO A 162 -10.82 -8.24 0.35
C PRO A 162 -10.32 -7.78 1.73
N ALA A 163 -9.29 -6.93 1.79
CA ALA A 163 -8.87 -6.33 3.05
C ALA A 163 -9.98 -5.47 3.67
N LEU A 164 -10.61 -4.57 2.90
CA LEU A 164 -11.72 -3.75 3.37
C LEU A 164 -12.90 -4.60 3.81
N ALA A 165 -13.25 -5.65 3.05
CA ALA A 165 -14.33 -6.59 3.41
C ALA A 165 -14.06 -7.32 4.74
N ALA A 166 -12.80 -7.56 5.09
CA ALA A 166 -12.38 -8.19 6.34
C ALA A 166 -12.28 -7.22 7.54
N THR A 167 -12.66 -5.95 7.38
CA THR A 167 -12.75 -4.98 8.49
C THR A 167 -14.17 -4.86 9.01
N ASN A 168 -14.33 -4.29 10.23
CA ASN A 168 -15.65 -3.95 10.76
C ASN A 168 -16.43 -3.04 9.79
N ALA A 169 -15.77 -2.05 9.16
CA ALA A 169 -16.41 -1.20 8.16
C ALA A 169 -16.99 -1.99 6.97
N GLY A 170 -16.31 -3.06 6.55
CA GLY A 170 -16.80 -3.99 5.53
C GLY A 170 -17.99 -4.83 5.99
N GLN A 171 -17.99 -5.30 7.24
CA GLN A 171 -19.10 -6.08 7.82
C GLN A 171 -20.40 -5.28 7.96
N TYR A 172 -20.30 -3.97 8.20
CA TYR A 172 -21.45 -3.08 8.29
C TYR A 172 -21.84 -2.43 6.95
N ALA A 173 -21.12 -2.73 5.87
CA ALA A 173 -21.52 -2.28 4.55
C ALA A 173 -22.80 -3.02 4.11
N VAL A 174 -23.82 -2.29 3.68
CA VAL A 174 -25.08 -2.85 3.17
C VAL A 174 -24.76 -3.85 2.05
N PRO A 175 -25.33 -5.07 1.99
CA PRO A 175 -25.03 -6.01 0.90
C PRO A 175 -25.35 -5.40 -0.48
N HIS A 176 -24.36 -5.28 -1.36
CA HIS A 176 -24.53 -4.76 -2.73
C HIS A 176 -24.00 -5.74 -3.78
N GLY A 177 -24.36 -7.03 -3.66
CA GLY A 177 -23.89 -8.05 -4.60
C GLY A 177 -24.43 -9.46 -4.38
N SER A 178 -25.66 -9.63 -3.88
CA SER A 178 -26.31 -10.95 -3.86
C SER A 178 -26.73 -11.35 -5.28
N HIS A 179 -25.77 -11.64 -6.15
CA HIS A 179 -25.97 -12.44 -7.35
C HIS A 179 -25.51 -13.85 -7.02
N GLY A 180 -26.30 -14.54 -6.20
CA GLY A 180 -26.13 -15.97 -6.00
C GLY A 180 -26.36 -16.66 -7.33
N PHE A 181 -25.35 -17.37 -7.83
CA PHE A 181 -25.62 -18.52 -8.68
C PHE A 181 -26.25 -19.54 -7.76
N ASP A 182 -27.58 -19.55 -7.75
CA ASP A 182 -28.36 -20.63 -7.19
C ASP A 182 -28.07 -21.85 -8.07
N VAL A 183 -27.04 -22.61 -7.71
CA VAL A 183 -26.89 -23.97 -8.21
C VAL A 183 -27.97 -24.76 -7.49
N THR A 184 -29.19 -24.67 -8.02
CA THR A 184 -30.24 -25.62 -7.70
C THR A 184 -29.70 -26.98 -8.07
N ASP A 185 -29.27 -27.75 -7.06
CA ASP A 185 -29.07 -29.18 -7.17
C ASP A 185 -30.34 -29.76 -7.81
N GLY A 186 -30.22 -30.18 -9.06
CA GLY A 186 -31.25 -30.91 -9.79
C GLY A 186 -31.42 -32.29 -9.16
N GLY A 187 -32.10 -32.34 -8.03
CA GLY A 187 -32.58 -33.56 -7.42
C GLY A 187 -33.66 -34.16 -8.30
N HIS A 188 -33.27 -35.04 -9.23
CA HIS A 188 -34.20 -35.99 -9.82
C HIS A 188 -34.49 -37.09 -8.81
N SER A 189 -35.70 -37.01 -8.27
CA SER A 189 -36.38 -37.95 -7.41
C SER A 189 -36.47 -39.36 -8.01
N ASN A 190 -36.17 -40.36 -7.20
CA ASN A 190 -36.61 -41.74 -7.40
C ASN A 190 -38.15 -41.81 -7.33
N HIS A 191 -38.79 -42.25 -8.40
CA HIS A 191 -40.08 -42.94 -8.41
C HIS A 191 -40.07 -44.01 -9.49
#